data_AF-A0A7W8A6Q3-F1
#
_entry.id   AF-A0A7W8A6Q3-F1
#
_cell.length_a   1.000
_cell.length_b   1.000
_cell.length_c   1.000
_cell.angle_alpha   90.00
_cell.angle_beta   90.00
_cell.angle_gamma   90.00
#
_symmetry.space_group_name_H-M   'P 1'
#
loop_
_entity.id
_entity.type
_entity.pdbx_description
1 polymer ?
#
loop_
_entity_poly.entity_id
_entity_poly.type
_entity_poly.pdbx_seq_one_letter_code
_entity_poly.pdbx_strand_id
1 'polypeptide(L)'
;MRPLDIRWRLLSLAALNEHLEVDPEGDTEGYLWLPARICAAVELAHGPAALGRFYEETQKLDGWDWTPALEAAGLPPELAAAAESTDYDDHLRASTAEGVAKVGPHVGTPIIAVENGPAWFGPVISQIPRGEAAGALWDATLVVAATPGFHELKGVPHAEI
;
A
#
# COMPACT_ATOMS: atom_id res chain seq x y z
N MET A 1 12.77 -19.77 4.14
CA MET A 1 11.66 -18.84 3.83
C MET A 1 10.62 -18.94 4.94
N ARG A 2 10.04 -17.82 5.38
CA ARG A 2 8.98 -17.82 6.39
C ARG A 2 7.66 -18.11 5.67
N PRO A 3 6.83 -19.06 6.16
CA PRO A 3 5.51 -19.28 5.58
C PRO A 3 4.60 -18.11 6.01
N LEU A 4 4.46 -17.11 5.13
CA LEU A 4 3.61 -15.95 5.35
C LEU A 4 2.36 -16.08 4.48
N ASP A 5 1.20 -15.83 5.08
CA ASP A 5 -0.03 -15.55 4.35
C ASP A 5 -0.15 -14.04 4.21
N ILE A 6 -0.12 -13.54 2.97
CA ILE A 6 -0.06 -12.11 2.68
C ILE A 6 -1.42 -11.66 2.16
N ARG A 7 -2.06 -10.78 2.94
CA ARG A 7 -3.29 -10.10 2.52
C ARG A 7 -3.00 -8.66 2.14
N TRP A 8 -3.22 -8.34 0.88
CA TRP A 8 -3.15 -6.97 0.37
C TRP A 8 -4.38 -6.17 0.79
N ARG A 9 -4.19 -4.88 1.08
CA ARG A 9 -5.25 -3.91 1.40
C ARG A 9 -4.91 -2.58 0.74
N LEU A 10 -5.93 -1.84 0.35
CA LEU A 10 -5.76 -0.55 -0.30
C LEU A 10 -5.48 0.56 0.69
N LEU A 11 -4.57 1.43 0.29
CA LEU A 11 -4.37 2.75 0.87
C LEU A 11 -4.23 3.73 -0.28
N SER A 12 -4.94 4.86 -0.20
CA SER A 12 -4.86 5.95 -1.18
C SER A 12 -4.24 7.17 -0.52
N LEU A 13 -3.11 7.66 -1.06
CA LEU A 13 -2.51 8.93 -0.63
C LEU A 13 -3.47 10.10 -0.90
N ALA A 14 -4.18 10.06 -2.01
CA ALA A 14 -5.19 11.07 -2.35
C ALA A 14 -6.31 11.12 -1.28
N ALA A 15 -6.83 9.96 -0.87
CA ALA A 15 -7.84 9.89 0.19
C ALA A 15 -7.25 10.22 1.58
N LEU A 16 -6.00 9.85 1.84
CA LEU A 16 -5.30 10.17 3.09
C LEU A 16 -5.16 11.68 3.27
N ASN A 17 -4.85 12.39 2.19
CA ASN A 17 -4.48 13.80 2.21
C ASN A 17 -5.64 14.75 1.82
N GLU A 18 -6.81 14.24 1.40
CA GLU A 18 -7.92 15.06 0.85
C GLU A 18 -8.44 16.18 1.79
N HIS A 19 -8.14 16.08 3.09
CA HIS A 19 -8.55 17.03 4.12
C HIS A 19 -7.49 18.07 4.47
N LEU A 20 -6.27 17.96 3.90
CA LEU A 20 -5.18 18.90 4.15
C LEU A 20 -5.35 20.14 3.27
N GLU A 21 -5.06 21.33 3.83
CA GLU A 21 -5.07 22.58 3.05
C GLU A 21 -3.93 22.65 2.02
N VAL A 22 -2.81 21.99 2.33
CA VAL A 22 -1.65 21.88 1.46
C VAL A 22 -1.50 20.42 1.08
N ASP A 23 -1.55 20.15 -0.23
CA ASP A 23 -1.33 18.82 -0.78
C ASP A 23 0.16 18.45 -0.67
N PRO A 24 0.53 17.46 0.17
CA PRO A 24 1.91 17.06 0.35
C PRO A 24 2.47 16.29 -0.85
N GLU A 25 1.62 15.73 -1.71
CA GLU A 25 2.03 14.98 -2.89
C GLU A 25 2.22 15.89 -4.12
N GLY A 26 1.75 17.13 -4.04
CA GLY A 26 1.77 18.07 -5.17
C GLY A 26 0.91 17.59 -6.35
N ASP A 27 -0.11 16.79 -6.07
CA ASP A 27 -1.09 16.29 -7.04
C ASP A 27 -2.27 17.26 -7.18
N THR A 28 -2.00 18.43 -7.75
CA THR A 28 -3.03 19.45 -7.98
C THR A 28 -4.10 19.03 -8.99
N GLU A 29 -3.84 18.00 -9.81
CA GLU A 29 -4.76 17.54 -10.86
C GLU A 29 -5.53 16.26 -10.48
N GLY A 30 -5.25 15.68 -9.31
CA GLY A 30 -5.92 14.49 -8.80
C GLY A 30 -5.52 13.19 -9.49
N TYR A 31 -4.36 13.13 -10.15
CA TYR A 31 -3.89 11.94 -10.87
C TYR A 31 -3.67 10.73 -9.96
N LEU A 32 -3.44 10.92 -8.65
CA LEU A 32 -3.27 9.84 -7.68
C LEU A 32 -4.57 9.05 -7.42
N TRP A 33 -5.74 9.63 -7.72
CA TRP A 33 -7.01 8.90 -7.65
C TRP A 33 -7.12 7.80 -8.71
N LEU A 34 -6.57 8.02 -9.90
CA LEU A 34 -6.73 7.14 -11.07
C LEU A 34 -6.22 5.71 -10.78
N PRO A 35 -4.96 5.48 -10.39
CA PRO A 35 -4.47 4.14 -10.10
C PRO A 35 -5.15 3.54 -8.86
N ALA A 36 -5.50 4.37 -7.86
CA ALA A 36 -6.20 3.91 -6.67
C ALA A 36 -7.58 3.34 -7.02
N ARG A 37 -8.33 3.99 -7.91
CA ARG A 37 -9.65 3.53 -8.37
C ARG A 37 -9.59 2.22 -9.15
N ILE A 38 -8.58 2.04 -10.01
CA ILE A 38 -8.37 0.75 -10.68
C ILE A 38 -8.08 -0.35 -9.64
N CYS A 39 -7.19 -0.08 -8.69
CA CYS A 39 -6.90 -1.01 -7.60
C CYS A 39 -8.14 -1.36 -6.76
N ALA A 40 -9.03 -0.39 -6.51
CA ALA A 40 -10.32 -0.61 -5.86
C ALA A 40 -11.26 -1.50 -6.67
N ALA A 41 -11.38 -1.25 -7.98
CA ALA A 41 -12.16 -2.09 -8.88
C ALA A 41 -11.64 -3.54 -8.90
N VAL A 42 -10.31 -3.72 -8.95
CA VAL A 42 -9.65 -5.03 -8.87
C VAL A 42 -9.94 -5.73 -7.55
N GLU A 43 -9.76 -5.06 -6.41
CA GLU A 43 -10.02 -5.65 -5.08
C GLU A 43 -11.48 -6.07 -4.92
N LEU A 44 -12.43 -5.21 -5.32
CA LEU A 44 -13.86 -5.48 -5.15
C LEU A 44 -14.36 -6.60 -6.07
N ALA A 45 -13.88 -6.65 -7.32
CA ALA A 45 -14.34 -7.65 -8.30
C ALA A 45 -13.59 -8.99 -8.19
N HIS A 46 -12.31 -8.97 -7.81
CA HIS A 46 -11.43 -10.15 -7.89
C HIS A 46 -10.68 -10.48 -6.58
N GLY A 47 -10.84 -9.66 -5.55
CA GLY A 47 -10.34 -9.91 -4.20
C GLY A 47 -8.88 -9.47 -3.94
N PRO A 48 -8.44 -9.53 -2.67
CA PRO A 48 -7.11 -9.06 -2.25
C PRO A 48 -5.93 -9.75 -2.96
N ALA A 49 -6.06 -11.03 -3.27
CA ALA A 49 -5.00 -11.77 -3.96
C ALA A 49 -4.81 -11.28 -5.42
N ALA A 50 -5.89 -10.85 -6.07
CA ALA A 50 -5.82 -10.26 -7.41
C ALA A 50 -5.18 -8.86 -7.36
N LEU A 51 -5.53 -8.05 -6.36
CA LEU A 51 -4.89 -6.76 -6.11
C LEU A 51 -3.37 -6.90 -5.97
N GLY A 52 -2.91 -7.88 -5.20
CA GLY A 52 -1.47 -8.14 -5.05
C GLY A 52 -0.77 -8.45 -6.36
N ARG A 53 -1.34 -9.35 -7.18
CA ARG A 53 -0.79 -9.66 -8.51
C ARG A 53 -0.77 -8.44 -9.42
N PHE A 54 -1.86 -7.66 -9.42
CA PHE A 54 -1.94 -6.44 -10.22
C PHE A 54 -0.89 -5.42 -9.80
N TYR A 55 -0.74 -5.18 -8.49
CA TYR A 55 0.26 -4.26 -7.94
C TYR A 55 1.70 -4.65 -8.33
N GLU A 56 2.03 -5.94 -8.41
CA GLU A 56 3.34 -6.39 -8.88
C GLU A 56 3.57 -6.05 -10.36
N GLU A 57 2.54 -6.19 -11.21
CA GLU A 57 2.63 -5.85 -12.63
C GLU A 57 2.69 -4.33 -12.87
N THR A 58 2.06 -3.51 -12.01
CA THR A 58 2.15 -2.04 -12.13
C THR A 58 3.56 -1.51 -11.94
N GLN A 59 4.42 -2.22 -11.18
CA GLN A 59 5.83 -1.83 -10.98
C GLN A 59 6.68 -1.90 -12.26
N LYS A 60 6.14 -2.51 -13.32
CA LYS A 60 6.82 -2.70 -14.61
C LYS A 60 6.33 -1.75 -15.69
N LEU A 61 5.28 -0.96 -15.40
CA LEU A 61 4.71 -0.02 -16.35
C LEU A 61 5.64 1.17 -16.58
N ASP A 62 5.61 1.68 -17.79
CA ASP A 62 6.18 2.97 -18.17
C ASP A 62 5.04 3.86 -18.69
N GLY A 63 4.55 4.75 -17.82
CA GLY A 63 3.43 5.64 -18.11
C GLY A 63 2.09 5.24 -17.47
N TRP A 64 1.00 5.75 -18.05
CA TRP A 64 -0.36 5.77 -17.48
C TRP A 64 -1.34 4.85 -18.21
N ASP A 65 -0.84 3.81 -18.88
CA ASP A 65 -1.66 2.73 -19.45
C ASP A 65 -1.55 1.49 -18.56
N TRP A 66 -2.62 1.17 -17.83
CA TRP A 66 -2.68 0.01 -16.93
C TRP A 66 -3.15 -1.27 -17.61
N THR A 67 -3.60 -1.20 -18.87
CA THR A 67 -4.08 -2.34 -19.65
C THR A 67 -3.07 -3.50 -19.65
N PRO A 68 -1.77 -3.28 -19.93
CA PRO A 68 -0.80 -4.37 -19.95
C PRO A 68 -0.61 -5.04 -18.58
N ALA A 69 -0.68 -4.27 -17.49
CA ALA A 69 -0.55 -4.80 -16.13
C ALA A 69 -1.79 -5.60 -15.71
N LEU A 70 -2.99 -5.16 -16.10
CA LEU A 70 -4.23 -5.91 -15.88
C LEU A 70 -4.16 -7.27 -16.61
N GLU A 71 -3.80 -7.26 -17.89
CA GLU A 71 -3.68 -8.49 -18.70
C GLU A 71 -2.62 -9.44 -18.12
N ALA A 72 -1.44 -8.93 -17.76
CA ALA A 72 -0.37 -9.73 -17.16
C ALA A 72 -0.77 -10.34 -15.80
N ALA A 73 -1.61 -9.66 -15.03
CA ALA A 73 -2.17 -10.16 -13.77
C ALA A 73 -3.34 -11.15 -13.96
N GLY A 74 -3.75 -11.40 -15.21
CA GLY A 74 -4.89 -12.24 -15.57
C GLY A 74 -6.24 -11.59 -15.28
N LEU A 75 -6.32 -10.26 -15.39
CA LEU A 75 -7.49 -9.46 -15.11
C LEU A 75 -8.06 -8.82 -16.38
N PRO A 76 -9.37 -8.50 -16.39
CA PRO A 76 -9.99 -7.88 -17.55
C PRO A 76 -9.42 -6.46 -17.81
N PRO A 77 -8.94 -6.16 -19.03
CA PRO A 77 -8.37 -4.85 -19.36
C PRO A 77 -9.35 -3.68 -19.19
N GLU A 78 -10.66 -3.94 -19.32
CA GLU A 78 -11.71 -2.93 -19.14
C GLU A 78 -11.75 -2.33 -17.72
N LEU A 79 -11.14 -2.97 -16.73
CA LEU A 79 -10.98 -2.39 -15.39
C LEU A 79 -10.17 -1.09 -15.39
N ALA A 80 -9.36 -0.84 -16.42
CA ALA A 80 -8.65 0.43 -16.58
C ALA A 80 -9.61 1.64 -16.63
N ALA A 81 -10.84 1.46 -17.12
CA ALA A 81 -11.85 2.52 -17.16
C ALA A 81 -12.24 3.02 -15.76
N ALA A 82 -11.97 2.25 -14.69
CA ALA A 82 -12.23 2.68 -13.32
C ALA A 82 -11.42 3.92 -12.91
N ALA A 83 -10.28 4.20 -13.56
CA ALA A 83 -9.49 5.41 -13.30
C ALA A 83 -10.34 6.70 -13.34
N GLU A 84 -11.28 6.75 -14.26
CA GLU A 84 -12.14 7.91 -14.54
C GLU A 84 -13.49 7.84 -13.78
N SER A 85 -13.71 6.84 -12.94
CA SER A 85 -14.97 6.68 -12.18
C SER A 85 -14.78 6.99 -10.70
N THR A 86 -15.66 7.83 -10.15
CA THR A 86 -15.72 8.13 -8.71
C THR A 86 -16.47 7.07 -7.90
N ASP A 87 -17.03 6.02 -8.54
CA ASP A 87 -17.86 5.01 -7.88
C ASP A 87 -17.12 4.24 -6.77
N TYR A 88 -15.79 4.29 -6.79
CA TYR A 88 -14.91 3.57 -5.87
C TYR A 88 -14.33 4.44 -4.75
N ASP A 89 -14.57 5.75 -4.77
CA ASP A 89 -13.89 6.69 -3.87
C ASP A 89 -14.24 6.43 -2.39
N ASP A 90 -15.49 6.07 -2.10
CA ASP A 90 -15.91 5.76 -0.73
C ASP A 90 -15.27 4.47 -0.21
N HIS A 91 -15.07 3.47 -1.07
CA HIS A 91 -14.31 2.26 -0.71
C HIS A 91 -12.85 2.59 -0.41
N LEU A 92 -12.23 3.44 -1.21
CA LEU A 92 -10.86 3.91 -0.99
C LEU A 92 -10.71 4.66 0.34
N ARG A 93 -11.63 5.58 0.64
CA ARG A 93 -11.67 6.30 1.93
C ARG A 93 -11.82 5.33 3.09
N ALA A 94 -12.77 4.39 2.99
CA ALA A 94 -13.02 3.41 4.05
C ALA A 94 -11.81 2.50 4.30
N SER A 95 -11.20 1.96 3.25
CA SER A 95 -10.00 1.11 3.36
C SER A 95 -8.82 1.88 3.95
N THR A 96 -8.62 3.13 3.49
CA THR A 96 -7.56 4.01 4.00
C THR A 96 -7.76 4.33 5.48
N ALA A 97 -8.99 4.69 5.88
CA ALA A 97 -9.34 4.94 7.27
C ALA A 97 -9.15 3.70 8.16
N GLU A 98 -9.51 2.50 7.66
CA GLU A 98 -9.28 1.23 8.38
C GLU A 98 -7.79 1.01 8.64
N GLY A 99 -6.93 1.24 7.64
CA GLY A 99 -5.48 1.11 7.77
C GLY A 99 -4.89 2.09 8.80
N VAL A 100 -5.22 3.38 8.66
CA VAL A 100 -4.73 4.44 9.55
C VAL A 100 -5.21 4.21 10.99
N ALA A 101 -6.46 3.80 11.20
CA ALA A 101 -7.02 3.57 12.54
C ALA A 101 -6.29 2.48 13.34
N LYS A 102 -5.57 1.56 12.67
CA LYS A 102 -4.80 0.51 13.35
C LYS A 102 -3.54 1.03 14.05
N VAL A 103 -3.00 2.16 13.61
CA VAL A 103 -1.74 2.72 14.13
C VAL A 103 -1.97 4.10 14.76
N GLY A 104 -2.79 4.93 14.12
CA GLY A 104 -3.14 6.28 14.56
C GLY A 104 -2.97 7.32 13.43
N PRO A 105 -3.56 8.51 13.58
CA PRO A 105 -3.63 9.52 12.50
C PRO A 105 -2.30 10.24 12.19
N HIS A 106 -1.23 9.93 12.93
CA HIS A 106 0.06 10.62 12.85
C HIS A 106 1.07 9.90 11.94
N VAL A 107 0.65 8.84 11.25
CA VAL A 107 1.54 8.02 10.40
C VAL A 107 1.17 8.12 8.93
N GLY A 108 2.18 8.04 8.08
CA GLY A 108 2.03 7.88 6.63
C GLY A 108 2.17 6.42 6.21
N THR A 109 2.70 6.20 5.01
CA THR A 109 3.02 4.86 4.48
C THR A 109 4.47 4.46 4.73
N PRO A 110 4.79 3.17 4.94
CA PRO A 110 3.89 2.02 4.85
C PRO A 110 3.24 1.65 6.20
N ILE A 111 2.04 1.06 6.14
CA ILE A 111 1.35 0.44 7.28
C ILE A 111 1.34 -1.07 7.09
N ILE A 112 1.76 -1.83 8.11
CA ILE A 112 1.70 -3.29 8.14
C ILE A 112 0.92 -3.72 9.38
N ALA A 113 0.11 -4.78 9.25
CA ALA A 113 -0.61 -5.37 10.36
C ALA A 113 -0.54 -6.90 10.31
N VAL A 114 -0.45 -7.51 11.48
CA VAL A 114 -0.60 -8.95 11.67
C VAL A 114 -2.03 -9.24 12.08
N GLU A 115 -2.65 -10.25 11.47
CA GLU A 115 -3.99 -10.68 11.86
C GLU A 115 -4.04 -11.07 13.34
N ASN A 116 -5.01 -10.52 14.08
CA ASN A 116 -5.12 -10.68 15.54
C ASN A 116 -3.83 -10.29 16.31
N GLY A 117 -2.99 -9.44 15.73
CA GLY A 117 -1.69 -9.05 16.25
C GLY A 117 -1.42 -7.54 16.17
N PRO A 118 -0.16 -7.12 16.30
CA PRO A 118 0.21 -5.72 16.23
C PRO A 118 0.04 -5.15 14.81
N ALA A 119 -0.15 -3.84 14.75
CA ALA A 119 -0.04 -3.05 13.53
C ALA A 119 0.93 -1.90 13.79
N TRP A 120 1.70 -1.52 12.76
CA TRP A 120 2.75 -0.53 12.89
C TRP A 120 2.99 0.22 11.59
N PHE A 121 3.65 1.37 11.71
CA PHE A 121 4.23 2.12 10.62
C PHE A 121 5.66 1.61 10.35
N GLY A 122 6.00 1.36 9.08
CA GLY A 122 7.29 0.82 8.66
C GLY A 122 7.32 -0.72 8.49
N PRO A 123 8.51 -1.32 8.32
CA PRO A 123 9.82 -0.68 8.30
C PRO A 123 9.97 0.24 7.08
N VAL A 124 10.46 1.46 7.30
CA VAL A 124 10.78 2.41 6.23
C VAL A 124 12.17 2.08 5.70
N ILE A 125 12.26 1.59 4.47
CA ILE A 125 13.49 1.12 3.85
C ILE A 125 13.66 1.69 2.44
N SER A 126 14.90 2.01 2.06
CA SER A 126 15.26 2.46 0.70
C SER A 126 15.85 1.34 -0.17
N GLN A 127 16.14 0.18 0.43
CA GLN A 127 16.69 -0.99 -0.26
C GLN A 127 15.90 -2.23 0.10
N ILE A 128 15.56 -3.04 -0.90
CA ILE A 128 14.80 -4.28 -0.72
C ILE A 128 15.74 -5.37 -0.19
N PRO A 129 15.62 -5.82 1.08
CA PRO A 129 16.42 -6.94 1.57
C PRO A 129 16.00 -8.23 0.84
N ARG A 130 16.94 -9.15 0.64
CA ARG A 130 16.70 -10.42 -0.06
C ARG A 130 17.14 -11.62 0.76
N GLY A 131 16.55 -12.78 0.46
CA GLY A 131 16.89 -14.05 1.09
C GLY A 131 16.74 -14.00 2.61
N GLU A 132 17.75 -14.48 3.34
CA GLU A 132 17.71 -14.55 4.79
C GLU A 132 17.68 -13.18 5.46
N ALA A 133 18.26 -12.15 4.85
CA ALA A 133 18.25 -10.79 5.38
C ALA A 133 16.81 -10.22 5.47
N ALA A 134 15.95 -10.54 4.50
CA ALA A 134 14.55 -10.13 4.52
C ALA A 134 13.79 -10.80 5.68
N GLY A 135 14.06 -12.08 5.89
CA GLY A 135 13.47 -12.83 7.00
C GLY A 135 13.95 -12.37 8.36
N ALA A 136 15.23 -12.09 8.50
CA ALA A 136 15.79 -11.55 9.74
C ALA A 136 15.20 -10.18 10.09
N LEU A 137 15.01 -9.30 9.10
CA LEU A 137 14.33 -8.02 9.29
C LEU A 137 12.88 -8.23 9.76
N TRP A 138 12.14 -9.10 9.08
CA TRP A 138 10.75 -9.43 9.46
C TRP A 138 10.64 -9.95 10.89
N ASP A 139 11.48 -10.91 11.27
CA ASP A 139 11.47 -11.51 12.61
C ASP A 139 11.79 -10.44 13.69
N ALA A 140 12.74 -9.54 13.42
CA ALA A 140 13.07 -8.45 14.32
C ALA A 140 11.95 -7.41 14.44
N THR A 141 11.33 -7.04 13.31
CA THR A 141 10.18 -6.11 13.29
C THR A 141 9.02 -6.65 14.12
N LEU A 142 8.70 -7.95 14.01
CA LEU A 142 7.64 -8.57 14.81
C LEU A 142 7.92 -8.50 16.32
N VAL A 143 9.16 -8.76 16.74
CA VAL A 143 9.55 -8.67 18.16
C VAL A 143 9.33 -7.26 18.70
N VAL A 144 9.81 -6.26 17.95
CA VAL A 144 9.70 -4.86 18.34
C VAL A 144 8.25 -4.41 18.36
N ALA A 145 7.47 -4.74 17.33
CA ALA A 145 6.04 -4.38 17.24
C ALA A 145 5.19 -5.05 18.33
N ALA A 146 5.59 -6.22 18.82
CA ALA A 146 4.91 -6.92 19.91
C ALA A 146 5.34 -6.44 21.32
N THR A 147 6.36 -5.59 21.44
CA THR A 147 6.89 -5.15 22.74
C THR A 147 6.01 -4.05 23.35
N PRO A 148 5.40 -4.26 24.53
CA PRO A 148 4.55 -3.25 25.15
C PRO A 148 5.31 -1.94 25.44
N GLY A 149 4.72 -0.81 25.05
CA GLY A 149 5.30 0.53 25.28
C GLY A 149 6.44 0.90 24.34
N PHE A 150 6.76 0.07 23.34
CA PHE A 150 7.60 0.50 22.23
C PHE A 150 6.80 1.40 21.29
N HIS A 151 7.39 2.52 20.86
CA HIS A 151 6.71 3.49 20.03
C HIS A 151 7.48 3.85 18.75
N GLU A 152 8.81 4.00 18.81
CA GLU A 152 9.58 4.34 17.61
C GLU A 152 11.06 3.93 17.72
N LEU A 153 11.61 3.44 16.62
CA LEU A 153 13.05 3.33 16.37
C LEU A 153 13.32 3.97 15.01
N LYS A 154 14.17 4.99 14.99
CA LYS A 154 14.46 5.78 13.79
C LYS A 154 15.94 5.87 13.53
N GLY A 155 16.36 5.45 12.33
CA GLY A 155 17.70 5.68 11.79
C GLY A 155 17.74 6.90 10.87
N VAL A 156 18.93 7.28 10.44
CA VAL A 156 19.09 8.19 9.29
C VAL A 156 18.81 7.43 8.00
N PRO A 157 18.22 8.07 6.96
CA PRO A 157 18.15 7.47 5.63
C PRO A 157 19.55 7.04 5.18
N HIS A 158 19.67 5.88 4.53
CA HIS A 158 20.94 5.52 3.88
C HIS A 158 21.26 6.60 2.85
N ALA A 159 22.47 7.17 2.91
CA ALA A 159 23.01 7.95 1.80
C ALA A 159 22.95 7.09 0.53
N GLU A 160 22.55 7.67 -0.60
CA GLU A 160 22.66 7.00 -1.89
C GLU A 160 24.11 6.53 -2.05
N ILE A 161 24.31 5.21 -2.17
CA ILE A 161 25.61 4.59 -2.48
C ILE A 161 25.71 4.50 -4.01
#